data_AF-Q7VF41-F1
#
_entry.id   AF-Q7VF41-F1
#
_cell.length_a   1.000
_cell.length_b   1.000
_cell.length_c   1.000
_cell.angle_alpha   90.00
_cell.angle_beta   90.00
_cell.angle_gamma   90.00
#
_symmetry.space_group_name_H-M   'P 1'
#
loop_
_entity.id
_entity.type
_entity.pdbx_description
1 polymer ?
#
loop_
_entity_poly.entity_id
_entity_poly.type
_entity_poly.pdbx_seq_one_letter_code
_entity_poly.pdbx_strand_id
1 'polypeptide(L)'
;MREMSIWVFIGSSLLFACIIVLANYSVQYPVLDTPLTYGALTYPMSFLLIDILSEKYNKIQVLKILWCGLILAFIPSLLASELSIAIASVCAFFVSQNLDVHIFFYLKSRFPRLWWLRNNASTIIAQFIDTMIFFHIAFLFIYPWEQVMAMVFADFCIKAFLALCDTPFFYALAIRGHKQPKTTQKRGEV
;
A
#
# COMPACT_ATOMS: atom_id res chain seq x y z
N MET A 1 -14.86 -6.00 15.39
CA MET A 1 -14.53 -5.35 14.11
C MET A 1 -15.83 -5.05 13.40
N ARG A 2 -15.91 -3.95 12.64
CA ARG A 2 -17.16 -3.57 11.97
C ARG A 2 -17.37 -4.44 10.74
N GLU A 3 -18.61 -4.89 10.51
CA GLU A 3 -18.97 -5.52 9.24
C GLU A 3 -18.96 -4.50 8.10
N MET A 4 -18.42 -4.89 6.95
CA MET A 4 -18.29 -4.01 5.79
C MET A 4 -19.59 -4.00 4.98
N SER A 5 -20.17 -2.82 4.79
CA SER A 5 -21.30 -2.65 3.86
C SER A 5 -20.83 -2.84 2.42
N ILE A 6 -21.70 -3.37 1.57
CA ILE A 6 -21.42 -3.58 0.15
C ILE A 6 -21.03 -2.29 -0.58
N TRP A 7 -21.59 -1.15 -0.20
CA TRP A 7 -21.23 0.15 -0.78
C TRP A 7 -19.79 0.57 -0.45
N VAL A 8 -19.35 0.29 0.77
CA VAL A 8 -17.95 0.54 1.18
C VAL A 8 -17.02 -0.40 0.44
N PHE A 9 -17.40 -1.66 0.30
CA PHE A 9 -16.63 -2.65 -0.44
C PHE A 9 -16.42 -2.23 -1.90
N ILE A 10 -17.51 -1.91 -2.61
CA ILE A 10 -17.47 -1.47 -4.02
C ILE A 10 -16.67 -0.16 -4.14
N GLY A 11 -17.00 0.85 -3.33
CA GLY A 11 -16.33 2.15 -3.39
C GLY A 11 -14.83 2.06 -3.11
N SER A 12 -14.42 1.26 -2.12
CA SER A 12 -13.00 1.08 -1.79
C SER A 12 -12.25 0.29 -2.86
N SER A 13 -12.88 -0.73 -3.45
CA SER A 13 -12.27 -1.52 -4.54
C SER A 13 -12.06 -0.67 -5.80
N LEU A 14 -13.04 0.18 -6.14
CA LEU A 14 -12.91 1.12 -7.25
C LEU A 14 -11.85 2.19 -6.97
N LEU A 15 -11.84 2.77 -5.77
CA LEU A 15 -10.83 3.76 -5.40
C LEU A 15 -9.41 3.16 -5.46
N PHE A 16 -9.23 1.96 -4.92
CA PHE A 16 -7.95 1.25 -4.99
C PHE A 16 -7.53 1.00 -6.45
N ALA A 17 -8.45 0.55 -7.30
CA ALA A 17 -8.18 0.36 -8.72
C ALA A 17 -7.80 1.67 -9.43
N CYS A 18 -8.51 2.77 -9.16
CA CYS A 18 -8.20 4.08 -9.71
C CYS A 18 -6.81 4.57 -9.30
N ILE A 19 -6.41 4.35 -8.04
CA ILE A 19 -5.06 4.70 -7.57
C ILE A 19 -4.00 3.92 -8.35
N ILE A 20 -4.19 2.60 -8.55
CA ILE A 20 -3.25 1.78 -9.32
C ILE A 20 -3.13 2.26 -10.76
N VAL A 21 -4.25 2.51 -11.44
CA VAL A 21 -4.26 2.97 -12.83
C VAL A 21 -3.59 4.34 -12.97
N LEU A 22 -3.89 5.27 -12.05
CA LEU A 22 -3.26 6.58 -12.02
C LEU A 22 -1.75 6.45 -11.78
N ALA A 23 -1.34 5.56 -10.88
CA ALA A 23 0.06 5.36 -10.57
C ALA A 23 0.81 4.75 -11.75
N ASN A 24 0.25 3.74 -12.40
CA ASN A 24 0.79 3.14 -13.62
C ASN A 24 0.88 4.15 -14.77
N TYR A 25 -0.09 5.06 -14.91
CA TYR A 25 0.01 6.15 -15.87
C TYR A 25 1.16 7.11 -15.49
N SER A 26 1.24 7.51 -14.23
CA SER A 26 2.17 8.54 -13.74
C SER A 26 3.63 8.09 -13.67
N VAL A 27 3.90 6.79 -13.48
CA VAL A 27 5.26 6.23 -13.38
C VAL A 27 6.07 6.42 -14.67
N GLN A 28 5.40 6.66 -15.79
CA GLN A 28 6.03 6.92 -17.09
C GLN A 28 6.68 8.31 -17.17
N TYR A 29 6.34 9.22 -16.24
CA TYR A 29 6.81 10.59 -16.26
C TYR A 29 7.85 10.81 -15.16
N PRO A 30 9.11 11.14 -15.51
CA PRO A 30 10.14 11.49 -14.53
C PRO A 30 9.89 12.87 -13.92
N VAL A 31 10.37 13.07 -12.69
CA VAL A 31 10.28 14.33 -11.96
C VAL A 31 11.59 15.10 -12.14
N LEU A 32 11.56 16.22 -12.86
CA LEU A 32 12.63 17.24 -12.91
C LEU A 32 14.06 16.65 -13.05
N ASP A 33 14.29 15.86 -14.10
CA ASP A 33 15.56 15.19 -14.42
C ASP A 33 16.14 14.26 -13.34
N THR A 34 15.35 13.93 -12.32
CA THR A 34 15.72 12.95 -11.30
C THR A 34 15.33 11.53 -11.73
N PRO A 35 15.95 10.48 -11.15
CA PRO A 35 15.51 9.09 -11.35
C PRO A 35 14.14 8.78 -10.72
N LEU A 36 13.49 9.77 -10.09
CA LEU A 36 12.16 9.63 -9.50
C LEU A 36 11.08 9.81 -10.57
N THR A 37 10.02 9.02 -10.47
CA THR A 37 8.83 9.18 -11.32
C THR A 37 7.65 9.66 -10.49
N TYR A 38 6.62 10.22 -11.13
CA TYR A 38 5.41 10.60 -10.40
C TYR A 38 4.70 9.39 -9.76
N GLY A 39 4.98 8.17 -10.25
CA GLY A 39 4.53 6.91 -9.66
C GLY A 39 4.95 6.76 -8.19
N ALA A 40 6.13 7.24 -7.84
CA ALA A 40 6.66 7.22 -6.47
C ALA A 40 5.76 7.96 -5.47
N LEU A 41 5.02 8.96 -5.94
CA LEU A 41 4.12 9.78 -5.13
C LEU A 41 2.71 9.18 -5.05
N THR A 42 2.26 8.52 -6.12
CA THR A 42 0.90 7.99 -6.22
C THR A 42 0.74 6.58 -5.63
N TYR A 43 1.75 5.71 -5.77
CA TYR A 43 1.66 4.34 -5.25
C TYR A 43 1.48 4.28 -3.72
N PRO A 44 2.14 5.11 -2.88
CA PRO A 44 1.91 5.15 -1.43
C PRO A 44 0.45 5.34 -1.01
N MET A 45 -0.34 6.06 -1.80
CA MET A 45 -1.76 6.30 -1.50
C MET A 45 -2.57 4.99 -1.44
N SER A 46 -2.15 3.97 -2.19
CA SER A 46 -2.80 2.66 -2.17
C SER A 46 -2.58 1.94 -0.82
N PHE A 47 -1.37 2.04 -0.27
CA PHE A 47 -1.03 1.47 1.05
C PHE A 47 -1.79 2.20 2.15
N LEU A 48 -1.79 3.54 2.14
CA LEU A 48 -2.57 4.34 3.09
C LEU A 48 -4.06 3.95 3.11
N LEU A 49 -4.67 3.74 1.94
CA LEU A 49 -6.05 3.29 1.84
C LEU A 49 -6.24 1.91 2.50
N ILE A 50 -5.36 0.96 2.22
CA ILE A 50 -5.42 -0.40 2.76
C ILE A 50 -5.17 -0.42 4.27
N ASP A 51 -4.27 0.41 4.79
CA ASP A 51 -4.02 0.54 6.23
C ASP A 51 -5.26 1.08 6.96
N ILE A 52 -5.90 2.13 6.42
CA ILE A 52 -7.14 2.69 6.97
C ILE A 52 -8.24 1.62 7.00
N LEU A 53 -8.37 0.81 5.94
CA LEU A 53 -9.34 -0.28 5.88
C LEU A 53 -8.98 -1.41 6.87
N SER A 54 -7.71 -1.74 7.01
CA SER A 54 -7.18 -2.74 7.97
C SER A 54 -7.40 -2.34 9.43
N GLU A 55 -7.45 -1.05 9.73
CA GLU A 55 -7.82 -0.60 11.06
C GLU A 55 -9.31 -0.82 11.34
N LYS A 56 -10.19 -0.56 10.36
CA LYS A 56 -11.66 -0.55 10.52
C LYS A 56 -12.33 -1.91 10.35
N TYR A 57 -11.80 -2.74 9.45
CA TYR A 57 -12.43 -3.98 8.99
C TYR A 57 -11.61 -5.21 9.34
N ASN A 58 -12.15 -6.39 9.03
CA ASN A 58 -11.43 -7.64 9.24
C ASN A 58 -10.48 -7.96 8.07
N LYS A 59 -9.45 -8.76 8.35
CA LYS A 59 -8.42 -9.12 7.38
C LYS A 59 -8.99 -9.69 6.08
N ILE A 60 -9.98 -10.58 6.17
CA ILE A 60 -10.58 -11.25 5.00
C ILE A 60 -11.30 -10.23 4.10
N GLN A 61 -12.02 -9.27 4.68
CA GLN A 61 -12.70 -8.21 3.93
C GLN A 61 -11.71 -7.30 3.20
N VAL A 62 -10.61 -6.92 3.87
CA VAL A 62 -9.57 -6.08 3.25
C VAL A 62 -8.87 -6.82 2.11
N LEU A 63 -8.52 -8.09 2.30
CA LEU A 63 -7.97 -8.91 1.23
C LEU A 63 -8.94 -9.00 0.05
N LYS A 64 -10.25 -9.18 0.27
CA LYS A 64 -11.20 -9.17 -0.85
C LYS A 64 -11.20 -7.85 -1.63
N ILE A 65 -11.09 -6.69 -0.96
CA ILE A 65 -10.97 -5.38 -1.63
C ILE A 65 -9.72 -5.33 -2.49
N LEU A 66 -8.57 -5.71 -1.93
CA LEU A 66 -7.28 -5.72 -2.60
C LEU A 66 -7.35 -6.54 -3.89
N TRP A 67 -7.85 -7.78 -3.80
CA TRP A 67 -7.89 -8.71 -4.93
C TRP A 67 -8.90 -8.25 -5.99
N CYS A 68 -10.09 -7.78 -5.59
CA CYS A 68 -11.06 -7.22 -6.52
C CYS A 68 -10.52 -5.95 -7.20
N GLY A 69 -9.89 -5.05 -6.44
CA GLY A 69 -9.31 -3.83 -6.98
C GLY A 69 -8.16 -4.10 -7.96
N LEU A 70 -7.30 -5.09 -7.69
CA LEU A 70 -6.27 -5.51 -8.64
C LEU A 70 -6.85 -6.04 -9.95
N ILE A 71 -7.88 -6.89 -9.87
CA ILE A 71 -8.56 -7.41 -11.06
C ILE A 71 -9.21 -6.28 -11.85
N LEU A 72 -9.87 -5.35 -11.18
CA LEU A 72 -10.51 -4.18 -11.80
C LEU A 72 -9.48 -3.23 -12.44
N ALA A 73 -8.30 -3.09 -11.84
CA ALA A 73 -7.23 -2.23 -12.34
C ALA A 73 -6.51 -2.82 -13.57
N PHE A 74 -6.60 -4.14 -13.79
CA PHE A 74 -5.77 -4.83 -14.79
C PHE A 74 -5.97 -4.29 -16.21
N ILE A 75 -7.19 -4.37 -16.74
CA ILE A 75 -7.48 -3.94 -18.11
C ILE A 75 -7.22 -2.44 -18.32
N PRO A 76 -7.69 -1.52 -17.44
CA PRO A 76 -7.38 -0.10 -17.60
C PRO A 76 -5.88 0.21 -17.49
N SER A 77 -5.12 -0.52 -16.66
CA SER A 77 -3.67 -0.34 -16.55
C SER A 77 -2.93 -0.70 -17.85
N LEU A 78 -3.37 -1.75 -18.54
CA LEU A 78 -2.83 -2.14 -19.85
C LEU A 78 -3.07 -1.08 -20.94
N LEU A 79 -4.12 -0.27 -20.79
CA LEU A 79 -4.41 0.83 -21.70
C LEU A 79 -3.70 2.13 -21.30
N ALA A 80 -3.43 2.33 -20.01
CA ALA A 80 -2.84 3.55 -19.47
C ALA A 80 -1.31 3.55 -19.44
N SER A 81 -0.67 2.38 -19.53
CA SER A 81 0.78 2.23 -19.39
C SER A 81 1.34 1.14 -20.30
N GLU A 82 2.66 1.13 -20.48
CA GLU A 82 3.35 0.05 -21.20
C GLU A 82 3.09 -1.32 -20.56
N LEU A 83 3.11 -2.38 -21.40
CA LEU A 83 2.83 -3.74 -20.97
C LEU A 83 3.78 -4.22 -19.85
N SER A 84 5.05 -3.84 -19.92
CA SER A 84 6.08 -4.13 -18.90
C SER A 84 5.70 -3.54 -17.54
N ILE A 85 5.27 -2.27 -17.52
CA ILE A 85 4.84 -1.54 -16.32
C ILE A 85 3.59 -2.18 -15.73
N ALA A 86 2.59 -2.48 -16.56
CA ALA A 86 1.35 -3.10 -16.10
C ALA A 86 1.60 -4.49 -15.47
N ILE A 87 2.43 -5.33 -16.09
CA ILE A 87 2.79 -6.66 -15.56
C ILE A 87 3.58 -6.51 -14.25
N ALA A 88 4.59 -5.63 -14.23
CA ALA A 88 5.40 -5.36 -13.05
C ALA A 88 4.55 -4.89 -11.87
N SER A 89 3.61 -3.96 -12.12
CA SER A 89 2.67 -3.46 -11.11
C SER A 89 1.81 -4.57 -10.54
N VAL A 90 1.18 -5.41 -11.37
CA VAL A 90 0.33 -6.50 -10.89
C VAL A 90 1.12 -7.48 -10.01
N CYS A 91 2.31 -7.87 -10.45
CA CYS A 91 3.19 -8.77 -9.68
C CYS A 91 3.62 -8.13 -8.34
N ALA A 92 4.07 -6.88 -8.38
CA ALA A 92 4.52 -6.15 -7.20
C ALA A 92 3.38 -5.99 -6.19
N PHE A 93 2.24 -5.44 -6.61
CA PHE A 93 1.06 -5.24 -5.77
C PHE A 93 0.52 -6.55 -5.19
N PHE A 94 0.49 -7.62 -5.99
CA PHE A 94 0.01 -8.91 -5.53
C PHE A 94 0.83 -9.41 -4.33
N VAL A 95 2.14 -9.24 -4.36
CA VAL A 95 3.01 -9.65 -3.24
C VAL A 95 3.00 -8.62 -2.11
N SER A 96 3.25 -7.35 -2.43
CA SER A 96 3.48 -6.28 -1.46
C SER A 96 2.24 -5.98 -0.63
N GLN A 97 1.07 -5.83 -1.25
CA GLN A 97 -0.17 -5.49 -0.54
C GLN A 97 -0.66 -6.64 0.34
N ASN A 98 -0.48 -7.89 -0.12
CA ASN A 98 -0.80 -9.03 0.73
C ASN A 98 0.13 -9.06 1.94
N LEU A 99 1.44 -8.83 1.74
CA LEU A 99 2.40 -8.75 2.83
C LEU A 99 2.05 -7.63 3.82
N ASP A 100 1.74 -6.44 3.32
CA ASP A 100 1.32 -5.28 4.13
C ASP A 100 0.18 -5.63 5.08
N VAL A 101 -0.95 -6.13 4.53
CA VAL A 101 -2.12 -6.54 5.31
C VAL A 101 -1.74 -7.58 6.37
N HIS A 102 -0.88 -8.55 6.03
CA HIS A 102 -0.46 -9.57 7.00
C HIS A 102 0.36 -8.98 8.14
N ILE A 103 1.34 -8.12 7.84
CA ILE A 103 2.17 -7.44 8.83
C ILE A 103 1.32 -6.50 9.69
N PHE A 104 0.41 -5.74 9.08
CA PHE A 104 -0.47 -4.80 9.78
C PHE A 104 -1.32 -5.52 10.83
N PHE A 105 -2.03 -6.60 10.43
CA PHE A 105 -2.86 -7.37 11.37
C PHE A 105 -2.01 -8.08 12.44
N TYR A 106 -0.80 -8.53 12.10
CA TYR A 106 0.13 -9.08 13.07
C TYR A 106 0.54 -8.04 14.12
N LEU A 107 1.01 -6.87 13.71
CA LEU A 107 1.41 -5.77 14.59
C LEU A 107 0.23 -5.22 15.40
N LYS A 108 -0.96 -5.15 14.80
CA LYS A 108 -2.21 -4.79 15.48
C LYS A 108 -2.51 -5.73 16.64
N SER A 109 -2.29 -7.03 16.46
CA SER A 109 -2.53 -8.03 17.51
C SER A 109 -1.46 -8.01 18.61
N ARG A 110 -0.19 -7.74 18.25
CA ARG A 110 0.95 -7.78 19.17
C ARG A 110 1.15 -6.49 19.96
N PHE A 111 0.87 -5.33 19.34
CA PHE A 111 1.09 -3.99 19.88
C PHE A 111 -0.14 -3.08 19.70
N PRO A 112 -1.28 -3.38 20.35
CA PRO A 112 -2.57 -2.73 20.09
C PRO A 112 -2.62 -1.24 20.44
N ARG A 113 -1.70 -0.73 21.26
CA ARG A 113 -1.61 0.69 21.63
C ARG A 113 -0.78 1.53 20.66
N LEU A 114 0.08 0.90 19.84
CA LEU A 114 0.98 1.60 18.92
C LEU A 114 0.37 1.62 17.51
N TRP A 115 -0.44 2.64 17.22
CA TRP A 115 -1.08 2.81 15.91
C TRP A 115 -0.08 3.21 14.82
N TRP A 116 0.85 4.12 15.11
CA TRP A 116 1.88 4.51 14.15
C TRP A 116 2.78 3.35 13.73
N LEU A 117 3.07 2.42 14.66
CA LEU A 117 3.97 1.29 14.41
C LEU A 117 3.38 0.34 13.36
N ARG A 118 2.11 -0.04 13.52
CA ARG A 118 1.47 -0.99 12.60
C ARG A 118 1.34 -0.40 11.20
N ASN A 119 1.05 0.90 11.08
CA ASN A 119 0.97 1.63 9.81
C ASN A 119 2.35 1.69 9.16
N ASN A 120 3.30 2.43 9.75
CA ASN A 120 4.59 2.67 9.13
C ASN A 120 5.40 1.40 8.89
N ALA A 121 5.42 0.45 9.84
CA ALA A 121 6.22 -0.74 9.66
C ALA A 121 5.65 -1.68 8.59
N SER A 122 4.32 -1.82 8.47
CA SER A 122 3.74 -2.64 7.39
C SER A 122 3.99 -1.96 6.03
N THR A 123 3.67 -0.66 5.93
CA THR A 123 3.82 0.10 4.69
C THR A 123 5.28 0.10 4.21
N ILE A 124 6.25 0.44 5.06
CA ILE A 124 7.66 0.56 4.65
C ILE A 124 8.22 -0.80 4.21
N ILE A 125 7.93 -1.88 4.95
CA ILE A 125 8.40 -3.22 4.59
C ILE A 125 7.77 -3.67 3.27
N ALA A 126 6.47 -3.45 3.10
CA ALA A 126 5.77 -3.85 1.90
C ALA A 126 6.20 -3.02 0.67
N GLN A 127 6.37 -1.71 0.83
CA GLN A 127 6.87 -0.82 -0.23
C GLN A 127 8.30 -1.15 -0.64
N PHE A 128 9.15 -1.60 0.28
CA PHE A 128 10.48 -2.09 -0.08
C PHE A 128 10.39 -3.28 -1.04
N ILE A 129 9.57 -4.29 -0.69
CA ILE A 129 9.35 -5.47 -1.54
C ILE A 129 8.69 -5.09 -2.87
N ASP A 130 7.71 -4.19 -2.83
CA ASP A 130 7.04 -3.63 -4.02
C ASP A 130 8.05 -3.03 -5.00
N THR A 131 8.90 -2.15 -4.50
CA THR A 131 9.88 -1.41 -5.30
C THR A 131 10.92 -2.35 -5.89
N MET A 132 11.37 -3.36 -5.13
CA MET A 132 12.25 -4.40 -5.66
C MET A 132 11.57 -5.14 -6.82
N ILE A 133 10.38 -5.69 -6.61
CA ILE A 133 9.71 -6.50 -7.64
C ILE A 133 9.41 -5.64 -8.88
N PHE A 134 8.88 -4.43 -8.68
CA PHE A 134 8.47 -3.55 -9.76
C PHE A 134 9.64 -3.18 -10.67
N PHE A 135 10.72 -2.60 -10.13
CA PHE A 135 11.83 -2.13 -10.95
C PHE A 135 12.61 -3.28 -11.60
N HIS A 136 12.71 -4.44 -10.96
CA HIS A 136 13.36 -5.61 -11.57
C HIS A 136 12.53 -6.18 -12.73
N ILE A 137 11.20 -6.17 -12.66
CA ILE A 137 10.37 -6.67 -13.77
C ILE A 137 10.26 -5.61 -14.88
N ALA A 138 10.05 -4.34 -14.52
CA ALA A 138 9.80 -3.28 -15.49
C ALA A 138 11.07 -2.88 -16.27
N PHE A 139 12.24 -2.86 -15.62
CA PHE A 139 13.40 -2.10 -16.13
C PHE A 139 14.72 -2.89 -16.23
N LEU A 140 14.81 -4.11 -15.68
CA LEU A 140 16.07 -4.87 -15.65
C LEU A 140 16.68 -5.16 -17.03
N PHE A 141 15.86 -5.28 -18.07
CA PHE A 141 16.29 -5.52 -19.44
C PHE A 141 16.34 -4.25 -20.31
N ILE A 142 15.99 -3.09 -19.74
CA ILE A 142 15.92 -1.80 -20.44
C ILE A 142 17.08 -0.91 -20.02
N TYR A 143 17.41 -0.89 -18.72
CA TYR A 143 18.45 -0.04 -18.14
C TYR A 143 19.58 -0.87 -17.52
N PRO A 144 20.81 -0.35 -17.46
CA PRO A 144 21.90 -0.97 -16.71
C PRO A 144 21.56 -1.19 -15.23
N TRP A 145 22.10 -2.27 -14.65
CA TRP A 145 21.88 -2.63 -13.25
C TRP A 145 22.06 -1.46 -12.26
N GLU A 146 23.13 -0.67 -12.43
CA GLU A 146 23.42 0.48 -11.58
C GLU A 146 22.31 1.54 -11.62
N GLN A 147 21.74 1.80 -12.80
CA GLN A 147 20.64 2.75 -12.95
C GLN A 147 19.35 2.20 -12.32
N VAL A 148 19.07 0.90 -12.49
CA VAL A 148 17.91 0.26 -11.85
C VAL A 148 18.01 0.35 -10.33
N MET A 149 19.19 0.09 -9.76
CA MET A 149 19.41 0.22 -8.31
C MET A 149 19.30 1.66 -7.83
N ALA A 150 19.77 2.63 -8.61
CA ALA A 150 19.61 4.05 -8.28
C ALA A 150 18.13 4.47 -8.26
N MET A 151 17.34 4.02 -9.25
CA MET A 151 15.89 4.27 -9.29
C MET A 151 15.17 3.62 -8.11
N VAL A 152 15.49 2.37 -7.81
CA VAL A 152 14.94 1.63 -6.66
C VAL A 152 15.22 2.36 -5.35
N PHE A 153 16.45 2.80 -5.13
CA PHE A 153 16.83 3.50 -3.91
C PHE A 153 16.11 4.85 -3.80
N ALA A 154 16.11 5.65 -4.86
CA ALA A 154 15.44 6.95 -4.88
C ALA A 154 13.92 6.82 -4.65
N ASP A 155 13.27 5.89 -5.35
CA ASP A 155 11.84 5.62 -5.23
C ASP A 155 11.48 5.15 -3.81
N PHE A 156 12.23 4.19 -3.28
CA PHE A 156 12.00 3.68 -1.93
C PHE A 156 12.19 4.76 -0.85
N CYS A 157 13.23 5.60 -0.95
CA CYS A 157 13.46 6.67 0.03
C CYS A 157 12.28 7.65 0.08
N ILE A 158 11.75 8.05 -1.08
CA ILE A 158 10.59 8.94 -1.16
C ILE A 158 9.34 8.24 -0.62
N LYS A 159 9.09 6.99 -1.02
CA LYS A 159 7.94 6.21 -0.52
C LYS A 159 7.98 6.04 1.00
N ALA A 160 9.15 5.72 1.56
CA ALA A 160 9.33 5.58 3.00
C ALA A 160 9.12 6.91 3.75
N PHE A 161 9.60 8.02 3.18
CA PHE A 161 9.33 9.35 3.73
C PHE A 161 7.82 9.68 3.70
N LEU A 162 7.15 9.40 2.58
CA LEU A 162 5.70 9.60 2.45
C LEU A 162 4.92 8.75 3.43
N ALA A 163 5.30 7.48 3.64
CA ALA A 163 4.65 6.62 4.63
C ALA A 163 4.69 7.23 6.05
N LEU A 164 5.80 7.86 6.42
CA LEU A 164 5.91 8.60 7.69
C LEU A 164 4.98 9.82 7.70
N CYS A 165 4.96 10.60 6.62
CA CYS A 165 4.08 11.75 6.44
C CYS A 165 2.59 11.40 6.39
N ASP A 166 2.24 10.15 6.06
CA ASP A 166 0.86 9.67 5.99
C ASP A 166 0.29 9.35 7.38
N THR A 167 1.13 9.25 8.41
CA THR A 167 0.72 8.93 9.79
C THR A 167 -0.39 9.86 10.32
N PRO A 168 -0.33 11.21 10.19
CA PRO A 168 -1.42 12.09 10.62
C PRO A 168 -2.74 11.82 9.88
N PHE A 169 -2.69 11.53 8.58
CA PHE A 169 -3.87 11.20 7.77
C PHE A 169 -4.47 9.85 8.19
N PHE A 170 -3.61 8.85 8.43
CA PHE A 170 -4.02 7.57 9.00
C PHE A 170 -4.74 7.79 10.33
N TYR A 171 -4.17 8.56 11.25
CA TYR A 171 -4.81 8.84 12.55
C TYR A 171 -6.16 9.56 12.37
N ALA A 172 -6.22 10.57 11.52
CA ALA A 172 -7.43 11.35 11.28
C ALA A 172 -8.58 10.50 10.69
N LEU A 173 -8.27 9.60 9.75
CA LEU A 173 -9.27 8.82 9.02
C LEU A 173 -9.58 7.48 9.68
N ALA A 174 -8.60 6.83 10.31
CA ALA A 174 -8.76 5.52 10.96
C ALA A 174 -9.37 5.63 12.36
N ILE A 175 -9.01 6.66 13.14
CA ILE A 175 -9.37 6.75 14.57
C ILE A 175 -10.64 7.58 14.80
N ARG A 176 -11.09 8.40 13.84
CA ARG A 176 -12.40 9.09 13.92
C ARG A 176 -13.53 8.06 14.11
N GLY A 177 -13.95 7.89 15.38
CA GLY A 177 -15.03 6.99 15.80
C GLY A 177 -14.61 5.76 16.63
N HIS A 178 -13.31 5.52 16.87
CA HIS A 178 -12.85 4.36 17.65
C HIS A 178 -12.72 4.69 19.14
N LYS A 179 -13.63 4.18 19.98
CA LYS A 179 -13.36 4.06 21.43
C LYS A 179 -12.30 2.98 21.59
N GLN A 180 -11.18 3.28 22.26
CA GLN A 180 -10.15 2.28 22.52
C GLN A 180 -10.79 1.07 23.22
N PRO A 181 -10.46 -0.17 22.82
CA PRO A 181 -10.87 -1.33 23.59
C PRO A 181 -10.27 -1.18 25.00
N LYS A 182 -11.14 -1.11 26.02
CA LYS A 182 -10.71 -1.12 27.42
C LYS A 182 -9.82 -2.34 27.59
N THR A 183 -8.54 -2.14 27.87
CA THR A 183 -7.66 -3.23 28.30
C THR A 183 -8.30 -3.84 29.55
N THR A 184 -8.85 -5.04 29.43
CA THR A 184 -9.22 -5.86 30.59
C THR A 184 -7.93 -6.15 31.33
N GLN A 185 -7.66 -5.31 32.33
CA GLN A 185 -6.61 -5.52 33.30
C GLN A 185 -6.94 -6.86 33.97
N LYS A 186 -6.21 -7.93 33.64
CA LYS A 186 -6.14 -9.12 34.48
C LYS A 186 -5.54 -8.66 35.80
N ARG A 187 -6.41 -8.20 36.71
CA ARG A 187 -6.11 -7.98 38.12
C ARG A 187 -5.98 -9.38 38.73
N GLY A 188 -4.90 -9.57 39.49
CA GLY A 188 -4.47 -10.87 39.97
C GLY A 188 -5.48 -11.58 40.85
N GLU A 189 -5.49 -12.90 40.72
CA GLU A 189 -5.92 -13.86 41.71
C GLU A 189 -4.93 -15.03 41.65
N VAL A 190 -3.87 -14.93 42.45
CA VAL A 190 -3.27 -16.04 43.22
C VAL A 190 -2.80 -15.43 44.53
#